data_AF-A0A3D4D015-F1
#
_entry.id   AF-A0A3D4D015-F1
#
_cell.length_a   1.000
_cell.length_b   1.000
_cell.length_c   1.000
_cell.angle_alpha   90.00
_cell.angle_beta   90.00
_cell.angle_gamma   90.00
#
_symmetry.space_group_name_H-M   'P 1'
#
loop_
_entity.id
_entity.type
_entity.pdbx_description
1 polymer ?
#
loop_
_entity_poly.entity_id
_entity_poly.type
_entity_poly.pdbx_seq_one_letter_code
_entity_poly.pdbx_strand_id
1 'polypeptide(L)' 'GVCIIAHGSSSALAIQNAIRVATEAIRQDLNPHIVNAMKAIH' A
#
# COMPACT_ATOMS: atom_id res chain seq x y z
N GLY A 1 -4.25 -4.32 7.20
CA GLY A 1 -4.74 -3.83 5.89
C GLY A 1 -3.77 -2.83 5.30
N VAL A 2 -4.08 -2.29 4.13
CA VAL A 2 -3.27 -1.25 3.47
C VAL A 2 -3.78 0.14 3.91
N CYS A 3 -2.87 1.03 4.29
CA CYS A 3 -3.15 2.42 4.64
C CYS A 3 -2.28 3.33 3.77
N ILE A 4 -2.86 4.37 3.16
CA ILE A 4 -2.15 5.37 2.38
C ILE A 4 -2.37 6.75 3.01
N ILE A 5 -1.29 7.51 3.19
CA ILE A 5 -1.32 8.87 3.71
C ILE A 5 -0.97 9.82 2.56
N ALA A 6 -1.90 10.73 2.25
CA ALA A 6 -1.70 11.77 1.23
C ALA A 6 -1.63 13.16 1.90
N HIS A 7 -1.04 14.13 1.20
CA HIS A 7 -0.95 15.50 1.70
C HIS A 7 -2.24 16.27 1.39
N GLY A 8 -2.65 17.21 2.25
CA GLY A 8 -3.86 18.02 2.02
C GLY A 8 -3.81 18.86 0.73
N SER A 9 -2.61 19.19 0.24
CA SER A 9 -2.42 19.89 -1.03
C SER A 9 -2.24 18.94 -2.24
N SER A 10 -2.51 17.64 -2.09
CA SER A 10 -2.38 16.68 -3.18
C SER A 10 -3.37 17.00 -4.31
N SER A 11 -2.87 17.02 -5.55
CA SER A 11 -3.71 17.20 -6.72
C SER A 11 -4.64 15.99 -6.94
N ALA A 12 -5.69 16.16 -7.75
CA ALA A 12 -6.60 15.07 -8.10
C ALA A 12 -5.85 13.85 -8.71
N LEU A 13 -4.84 14.10 -9.53
CA LEU A 13 -3.99 13.04 -10.10
C LEU A 13 -3.17 12.31 -9.03
N ALA A 14 -2.68 13.03 -8.01
CA ALA A 14 -1.95 12.41 -6.91
C ALA A 14 -2.89 11.49 -6.08
N ILE A 15 -4.12 11.92 -5.82
CA ILE A 15 -5.12 11.10 -5.13
C ILE A 15 -5.51 9.86 -5.96
N GLN A 16 -5.71 10.01 -7.28
CA GLN A 16 -5.97 8.87 -8.15
C GLN A 16 -4.83 7.84 -8.10
N ASN A 17 -3.58 8.31 -8.15
CA ASN A 17 -2.42 7.44 -8.03
C ASN A 17 -2.32 6.77 -6.66
N ALA A 18 -2.66 7.47 -5.57
CA ALA A 18 -2.71 6.90 -4.23
C ALA A 18 -3.70 5.73 -4.14
N ILE A 19 -4.90 5.88 -4.72
CA ILE A 19 -5.91 4.80 -4.78
C ILE A 19 -5.42 3.62 -5.63
N ARG A 20 -4.77 3.90 -6.76
CA ARG A 20 -4.17 2.85 -7.60
C ARG A 20 -3.11 2.06 -6.83
N VAL A 21 -2.22 2.74 -6.10
CA VAL A 21 -1.20 2.10 -5.25
C VAL A 21 -1.84 1.26 -4.15
N ALA A 22 -2.87 1.77 -3.47
CA ALA A 22 -3.60 1.00 -2.47
C ALA A 22 -4.17 -0.30 -3.06
N THR A 23 -4.79 -0.19 -4.24
CA THR A 23 -5.37 -1.34 -4.94
C THR A 23 -4.31 -2.37 -5.32
N GLU A 24 -3.17 -1.92 -5.83
CA GLU A 24 -2.07 -2.81 -6.23
C GLU A 24 -1.48 -3.54 -5.02
N ALA A 25 -1.27 -2.84 -3.90
CA ALA A 25 -0.77 -3.45 -2.67
C ALA A 25 -1.70 -4.53 -2.11
N ILE A 26 -3.02 -4.37 -2.28
CA ILE A 26 -4.01 -5.41 -1.94
C ILE A 26 -3.90 -6.59 -2.91
N ARG A 27 -3.90 -6.33 -4.22
CA ARG A 27 -3.83 -7.38 -5.26
C ARG A 27 -2.58 -8.24 -5.19
N GLN A 28 -1.46 -7.65 -4.78
CA GLN A 28 -0.18 -8.33 -4.66
C GLN A 28 0.01 -8.99 -3.28
N ASP A 29 -1.01 -8.98 -2.40
CA ASP A 29 -0.93 -9.51 -1.05
C ASP A 29 0.33 -9.04 -0.30
N LEU A 30 0.65 -7.75 -0.44
CA LEU A 30 1.93 -7.20 0.04
C LEU A 30 2.11 -7.40 1.56
N ASN A 31 1.06 -7.17 2.34
CA ASN A 31 1.10 -7.36 3.79
C ASN A 31 1.38 -8.84 4.17
N PRO A 32 0.65 -9.85 3.65
CA PRO A 32 1.01 -11.26 3.84
C PRO A 32 2.46 -11.59 3.46
N HIS A 33 2.95 -11.10 2.32
CA HIS A 33 4.33 -11.33 1.90
C HIS A 33 5.35 -10.82 2.93
N ILE A 34 5.16 -9.59 3.44
CA ILE A 34 6.02 -9.01 4.49
C ILE A 34 5.98 -9.87 5.76
N VAL A 35 4.78 -10.24 6.24
CA VAL A 35 4.63 -11.04 7.46
C VAL A 35 5.32 -12.40 7.32
N ASN A 36 5.18 -13.06 6.18
CA ASN A 36 5.83 -14.35 5.92
C ASN A 36 7.35 -14.23 5.86
N ALA A 37 7.87 -13.18 5.22
CA ALA A 37 9.31 -12.90 5.20
C ALA A 37 9.87 -12.66 6.60
N MET A 38 9.15 -11.91 7.45
CA MET A 38 9.54 -11.68 8.84
C MET A 38 9.57 -12.97 9.67
N LYS A 39 8.60 -13.87 9.47
CA LYS A 39 8.56 -15.18 10.15
C LYS A 39 9.75 -16.07 9.80
N ALA A 40 10.32 -15.94 8.61
CA ALA A 40 11.48 -16.74 8.18
C ALA A 40 12.81 -16.28 8.81
N ILE A 41 12.83 -15.10 9.43
CA ILE A 41 14.03 -14.49 10.05
C ILE A 41 14.00 -14.67 11.58
N HIS A 42 12.87 -15.09 12.15
CA HIS A 42 12.70 -15.45 13.56
C HIS A 42 12.82 -16.96 13.75
#